data_AF-A0A8J5KP13-F1
#
_entry.id   AF-A0A8J5KP13-F1
#
_cell.length_a   1.000
_cell.length_b   1.000
_cell.length_c   1.000
_cell.angle_alpha   90.00
_cell.angle_beta   90.00
_cell.angle_gamma   90.00
#
_symmetry.space_group_name_H-M   'P 1'
#
loop_
_entity.id
_entity.type
_entity.pdbx_description
1 polymer ?
#
loop_
_entity_poly.entity_id
_entity_poly.type
_entity_poly.pdbx_seq_one_letter_code
_entity_poly.pdbx_strand_id
1 'polypeptide(L)'
;MEVNSLLRFSSPKLNLSPNFFPNSSRSSRLRIPLLLGFHPVPHKGVVLSSSARNSLPLSPPCAVAEALEQAAETSSAPGASSPSKVDKSGRFCSPRAARELALMIAYAACLEGSDPVRLFDKRVNAKREPGYVFDKAVLLQYNHMSFGGAPVEVETEEEAEELMLQNDKDSANEEEVLSAPPKLVYNRFVLRFTRDMLVAVVDRWNDHVRFIDKIIPQNWKDEPAARILELCILHLAMAEITATGTRHQIVINEAVDLAKRFCDGCAPRVINGCLRTFVKDYNPVNSARPLEMPKA
;
A
#
# COMPACT_ATOMS: atom_id res chain seq x y z
N MET A 1 48.14 10.90 10.38
CA MET A 1 47.45 9.61 10.52
C MET A 1 45.97 9.94 10.62
N GLU A 2 45.32 10.08 9.48
CA GLU A 2 43.89 10.40 9.39
C GLU A 2 43.10 9.11 9.52
N VAL A 3 42.27 9.04 10.56
CA VAL A 3 41.36 7.93 10.80
C VAL A 3 40.01 8.33 10.22
N ASN A 4 39.84 8.10 8.91
CA ASN A 4 38.52 8.26 8.26
C ASN A 4 37.60 7.15 8.76
N SER A 5 36.75 7.51 9.72
CA SER A 5 35.69 6.64 10.23
C SER A 5 34.52 6.68 9.26
N LEU A 6 34.53 5.78 8.28
CA LEU A 6 33.41 5.52 7.37
C LEU A 6 32.23 4.91 8.15
N LEU A 7 31.35 5.76 8.68
CA LEU A 7 30.05 5.31 9.20
C LEU A 7 29.12 5.04 8.01
N ARG A 8 28.95 3.76 7.69
CA ARG A 8 27.90 3.31 6.76
C ARG A 8 26.55 3.50 7.42
N PHE A 9 25.83 4.54 7.02
CA PHE A 9 24.41 4.65 7.30
C PHE A 9 23.66 3.59 6.48
N SER A 10 23.26 2.52 7.16
CA SER A 10 22.19 1.65 6.68
C SER A 10 20.90 2.46 6.72
N SER A 11 20.04 2.27 5.70
CA SER A 11 18.64 2.71 5.74
C SER A 11 18.04 2.48 7.13
N PRO A 12 17.15 3.38 7.61
CA PRO A 12 16.57 3.24 8.93
C PRO A 12 16.02 1.83 9.05
N LYS A 13 16.55 1.08 10.02
CA LYS A 13 15.91 -0.15 10.45
C LYS A 13 14.50 0.30 10.82
N LEU A 14 13.53 -0.11 10.01
CA LEU A 14 12.17 -0.30 10.51
C LEU A 14 12.32 -1.30 11.66
N ASN A 15 12.62 -0.80 12.86
CA ASN A 15 12.31 -1.48 14.09
C ASN A 15 10.79 -1.41 14.19
N LEU A 16 10.12 -2.18 13.33
CA LEU A 16 8.78 -2.65 13.60
C LEU A 16 8.93 -3.52 14.85
N SER A 17 8.91 -2.87 16.00
CA SER A 17 8.95 -3.53 17.29
C SER A 17 7.84 -4.58 17.28
N PRO A 18 8.11 -5.85 17.61
CA PRO A 18 7.07 -6.91 17.62
C PRO A 18 5.95 -6.66 18.64
N ASN A 19 6.00 -5.53 19.35
CA ASN A 19 4.99 -5.02 20.27
C ASN A 19 3.72 -4.47 19.57
N PHE A 20 3.61 -4.57 18.25
CA PHE A 20 2.36 -4.30 17.49
C PHE A 20 1.16 -5.19 17.87
N PHE A 21 1.32 -6.13 18.80
CA PHE A 21 0.31 -7.12 19.14
C PHE A 21 0.09 -7.20 20.66
N PRO A 22 -1.15 -7.03 21.15
CA PRO A 22 -1.48 -7.47 22.49
C PRO A 22 -1.36 -9.00 22.53
N ASN A 23 -0.34 -9.46 23.25
CA ASN A 23 -0.09 -10.79 23.78
C ASN A 23 -0.95 -11.94 23.22
N SER A 24 -0.36 -12.78 22.37
CA SER A 24 -0.77 -14.16 22.19
C SER A 24 0.46 -14.99 21.85
N SER A 25 1.05 -15.58 22.88
CA SER A 25 2.18 -16.50 22.77
C SER A 25 1.81 -17.71 21.92
N ARG A 26 2.49 -17.91 20.80
CA ARG A 26 2.81 -19.23 20.25
C ARG A 26 3.89 -19.10 19.18
N SER A 27 5.08 -19.58 19.54
CA SER A 27 6.23 -19.70 18.65
C SER A 27 5.97 -20.82 17.64
N SER A 28 5.96 -20.47 16.35
CA SER A 28 6.13 -21.42 15.27
C SER A 28 6.92 -20.77 14.15
N ARG A 29 8.11 -21.30 13.85
CA ARG A 29 8.93 -20.91 12.69
C ARG A 29 8.14 -21.23 11.42
N LEU A 30 7.54 -20.21 10.81
CA LEU A 30 6.81 -20.37 9.55
C LEU A 30 7.77 -20.14 8.39
N ARG A 31 7.99 -21.19 7.60
CA ARG A 31 8.45 -21.03 6.22
C ARG A 31 7.28 -20.40 5.47
N ILE A 32 7.47 -19.18 4.96
CA ILE A 32 6.46 -18.45 4.18
C ILE A 32 6.71 -18.79 2.70
N PRO A 33 5.99 -19.74 2.09
CA PRO A 33 6.02 -19.87 0.64
C PRO A 33 5.30 -18.66 0.03
N LEU A 34 5.62 -18.32 -1.22
CA LEU A 34 4.87 -17.42 -2.12
C LEU A 34 3.36 -17.75 -2.27
N LEU A 35 2.86 -18.75 -1.53
CA LEU A 35 1.62 -19.49 -1.70
C LEU A 35 0.76 -19.48 -0.44
N LEU A 36 0.84 -18.47 0.42
CA LEU A 36 -0.27 -18.20 1.35
C LEU A 36 -1.45 -17.67 0.54
N GLY A 37 -2.22 -18.59 -0.03
CA GLY A 37 -3.50 -18.28 -0.64
C GLY A 37 -4.44 -17.76 0.45
N PHE A 38 -5.01 -16.58 0.23
CA PHE A 38 -6.21 -16.19 0.97
C PHE A 38 -7.34 -17.12 0.51
N HIS A 39 -7.62 -18.17 1.28
CA HIS A 39 -8.76 -19.04 0.97
C HIS A 39 -10.05 -18.26 1.25
N PRO A 40 -10.88 -17.96 0.24
CA PRO A 40 -12.22 -17.48 0.49
C PRO A 40 -13.01 -18.64 1.10
N VAL A 41 -13.51 -18.46 2.32
CA VAL A 41 -14.44 -19.44 2.91
C VAL A 41 -15.75 -19.36 2.12
N PRO A 42 -16.30 -20.47 1.60
CA PRO A 42 -17.56 -20.43 0.85
C PRO A 42 -18.72 -20.05 1.78
N HIS A 43 -19.47 -19.03 1.39
CA HIS A 43 -20.73 -18.67 2.03
C HIS A 43 -21.74 -19.81 1.85
N LYS A 44 -22.09 -20.51 2.93
CA LYS A 44 -23.21 -21.45 2.94
C LYS A 44 -24.51 -20.66 2.77
N GLY A 45 -25.23 -20.97 1.69
CA GLY A 45 -26.48 -20.33 1.31
C GLY A 45 -27.57 -20.52 2.35
N VAL A 46 -28.13 -19.41 2.81
CA VAL A 46 -29.48 -19.35 3.35
C VAL A 46 -30.37 -18.84 2.21
N VAL A 47 -31.23 -19.72 1.73
CA VAL A 47 -32.25 -19.40 0.72
C VAL A 47 -33.29 -18.51 1.41
N LEU A 48 -33.38 -17.25 1.00
CA LEU A 48 -34.54 -16.41 1.27
C LEU A 48 -34.99 -15.75 -0.04
N SER A 49 -36.30 -15.83 -0.21
CA SER A 49 -37.07 -15.65 -1.43
C SER A 49 -36.94 -14.24 -2.06
N SER A 50 -36.91 -14.23 -3.38
CA SER A 50 -36.76 -13.07 -4.25
C SER A 50 -37.92 -12.08 -4.13
N SER A 51 -37.60 -10.79 -4.06
CA SER A 51 -38.45 -9.74 -4.60
C SER A 51 -37.61 -8.80 -5.45
N ALA A 52 -37.89 -8.82 -6.74
CA ALA A 52 -37.26 -8.04 -7.78
C ALA A 52 -37.41 -6.53 -7.51
N ARG A 53 -36.32 -5.79 -7.65
CA ARG A 53 -36.35 -4.37 -7.99
C ARG A 53 -35.01 -3.96 -8.62
N ASN A 54 -35.08 -3.78 -9.94
CA ASN A 54 -34.30 -2.93 -10.83
C ASN A 54 -32.79 -2.78 -10.56
N SER A 55 -32.02 -3.55 -11.34
CA SER A 55 -30.59 -3.36 -11.59
C SER A 55 -30.34 -2.15 -12.50
N LEU A 56 -29.59 -1.16 -12.02
CA LEU A 56 -28.82 -0.24 -12.86
C LEU A 56 -27.33 -0.47 -12.59
N PRO A 57 -26.47 -0.57 -13.62
CA PRO A 57 -25.04 -0.76 -13.45
C PRO A 57 -24.39 0.59 -13.15
N LEU A 58 -23.91 0.78 -11.92
CA LEU A 58 -23.06 1.93 -11.58
C LEU A 58 -21.59 1.53 -11.74
N SER A 59 -21.04 1.95 -12.87
CA SER A 59 -19.64 1.80 -13.25
C SER A 59 -18.68 2.52 -12.27
N PRO A 60 -17.39 2.13 -12.17
CA PRO A 60 -16.41 2.71 -11.25
C PRO A 60 -15.68 4.01 -11.67
N PRO A 61 -15.83 4.64 -12.86
CA PRO A 61 -14.98 5.77 -13.24
C PRO A 61 -15.22 7.03 -12.39
N CYS A 62 -16.32 7.09 -11.63
CA CYS A 62 -16.67 8.25 -10.82
C CYS A 62 -15.74 8.47 -9.62
N ALA A 63 -15.14 7.46 -8.98
CA ALA A 63 -14.44 7.71 -7.70
C ALA A 63 -13.14 8.52 -7.84
N VAL A 64 -12.43 8.37 -8.97
CA VAL A 64 -11.22 9.16 -9.28
C VAL A 64 -11.58 10.49 -9.92
N ALA A 65 -12.63 10.52 -10.75
CA ALA A 65 -13.16 11.75 -11.34
C ALA A 65 -13.75 12.69 -10.27
N GLU A 66 -14.50 12.16 -9.30
CA GLU A 66 -15.08 12.88 -8.17
C GLU A 66 -13.99 13.47 -7.25
N ALA A 67 -12.84 12.79 -7.09
CA ALA A 67 -11.69 13.33 -6.36
C ALA A 67 -10.97 14.46 -7.13
N LEU A 68 -10.95 14.40 -8.47
CA LEU A 68 -10.44 15.48 -9.33
C LEU A 68 -11.39 16.68 -9.37
N GLU A 69 -12.72 16.44 -9.38
CA GLU A 69 -13.75 17.48 -9.35
C GLU A 69 -13.82 18.19 -8.00
N GLN A 70 -13.78 17.46 -6.87
CA GLN A 70 -13.72 18.08 -5.54
C GLN A 70 -12.43 18.89 -5.31
N ALA A 71 -11.31 18.49 -5.93
CA ALA A 71 -10.09 19.29 -5.92
C ALA A 71 -10.19 20.56 -6.79
N ALA A 72 -10.92 20.50 -7.91
CA ALA A 72 -11.12 21.63 -8.83
C ALA A 72 -12.11 22.68 -8.30
N GLU A 73 -13.18 22.27 -7.59
CA GLU A 73 -14.14 23.21 -6.98
C GLU A 73 -13.54 24.05 -5.84
N THR A 74 -12.40 23.61 -5.28
CA THR A 74 -11.71 24.33 -4.20
C THR A 74 -10.59 25.25 -4.71
N SER A 75 -10.28 25.24 -6.02
CA SER A 75 -9.10 25.92 -6.59
C SER A 75 -9.39 27.28 -7.25
N SER A 76 -10.51 27.93 -6.94
CA SER A 76 -10.83 29.28 -7.47
C SER A 76 -10.12 30.41 -6.73
N ALA A 77 -8.80 30.31 -6.52
CA ALA A 77 -7.95 31.41 -6.05
C ALA A 77 -6.53 31.27 -6.62
N PRO A 78 -5.89 32.36 -7.11
CA PRO A 78 -4.60 32.29 -7.78
C PRO A 78 -3.47 32.21 -6.74
N GLY A 79 -2.81 31.06 -6.68
CA GLY A 79 -1.67 30.79 -5.81
C GLY A 79 -1.52 29.29 -5.62
N ALA A 80 -0.73 28.65 -6.47
CA ALA A 80 -0.53 27.20 -6.47
C ALA A 80 0.22 26.75 -5.20
N SER A 81 -0.52 26.59 -4.10
CA SER A 81 -0.10 25.84 -2.93
C SER A 81 -0.36 24.36 -3.17
N SER A 82 0.62 23.51 -2.89
CA SER A 82 0.51 22.05 -2.85
C SER A 82 -0.85 21.61 -2.28
N PRO A 83 -1.52 20.57 -2.83
CA PRO A 83 -2.80 20.13 -2.30
C PRO A 83 -2.65 19.84 -0.81
N SER A 84 -3.49 20.45 0.02
CA SER A 84 -3.41 20.30 1.47
C SER A 84 -3.45 18.80 1.81
N LYS A 85 -2.38 18.32 2.47
CA LYS A 85 -2.17 16.89 2.76
C LYS A 85 -3.34 16.26 3.54
N VAL A 86 -4.04 17.09 4.30
CA VAL A 86 -5.19 16.76 5.14
C VAL A 86 -6.43 17.53 4.70
N ASP A 87 -7.60 16.93 4.92
CA ASP A 87 -8.91 17.55 4.67
C ASP A 87 -9.27 18.59 5.75
N LYS A 88 -10.44 19.25 5.59
CA LYS A 88 -10.99 20.22 6.57
C LYS A 88 -11.17 19.63 7.98
N SER A 89 -11.24 18.30 8.11
CA SER A 89 -11.34 17.61 9.40
C SER A 89 -9.98 17.22 10.00
N GLY A 90 -8.89 17.51 9.28
CA GLY A 90 -7.51 17.21 9.64
C GLY A 90 -7.16 15.74 9.39
N ARG A 91 -7.72 15.09 8.36
CA ARG A 91 -7.44 13.68 8.03
C ARG A 91 -6.88 13.52 6.63
N PHE A 92 -6.05 12.51 6.41
CA PHE A 92 -5.54 12.23 5.06
C PHE A 92 -6.68 11.87 4.11
N CYS A 93 -6.63 12.48 2.93
CA CYS A 93 -7.66 12.38 1.91
C CYS A 93 -7.11 12.01 0.51
N SER A 94 -5.80 11.78 0.39
CA SER A 94 -5.16 11.56 -0.91
C SER A 94 -5.21 10.08 -1.34
N PRO A 95 -5.26 9.78 -2.65
CA PRO A 95 -5.08 8.42 -3.16
C PRO A 95 -3.74 7.79 -2.72
N ARG A 96 -2.67 8.60 -2.60
CA ARG A 96 -1.36 8.17 -2.07
C ARG A 96 -1.48 7.56 -0.68
N ALA A 97 -2.17 8.25 0.24
CA ALA A 97 -2.40 7.78 1.59
C ALA A 97 -3.18 6.45 1.62
N ALA A 98 -4.14 6.28 0.71
CA ALA A 98 -4.89 5.03 0.59
C ALA A 98 -4.05 3.85 0.11
N ARG A 99 -3.12 4.09 -0.83
CA ARG A 99 -2.21 3.05 -1.32
C ARG A 99 -1.26 2.58 -0.24
N GLU A 100 -0.73 3.52 0.53
CA GLU A 100 0.12 3.25 1.68
C GLU A 100 -0.61 2.48 2.78
N LEU A 101 -1.82 2.92 3.14
CA LEU A 101 -2.65 2.18 4.09
C LEU A 101 -2.94 0.76 3.61
N ALA A 102 -3.24 0.58 2.32
CA ALA A 102 -3.45 -0.74 1.74
C ALA A 102 -2.19 -1.61 1.79
N LEU A 103 -1.01 -1.03 1.53
CA LEU A 103 0.28 -1.72 1.66
C LEU A 103 0.51 -2.20 3.09
N MET A 104 0.31 -1.33 4.09
CA MET A 104 0.50 -1.68 5.50
C MET A 104 -0.45 -2.80 5.95
N ILE A 105 -1.70 -2.77 5.49
CA ILE A 105 -2.67 -3.83 5.79
C ILE A 105 -2.31 -5.13 5.08
N ALA A 106 -1.97 -5.09 3.79
CA ALA A 106 -1.60 -6.27 3.03
C ALA A 106 -0.35 -6.93 3.63
N TYR A 107 0.65 -6.14 3.99
CA TYR A 107 1.86 -6.62 4.65
C TYR A 107 1.55 -7.28 6.00
N ALA A 108 0.77 -6.62 6.86
CA ALA A 108 0.37 -7.18 8.14
C ALA A 108 -0.46 -8.47 7.98
N ALA A 109 -1.37 -8.51 7.00
CA ALA A 109 -2.16 -9.70 6.69
C ALA A 109 -1.28 -10.88 6.25
N CYS A 110 -0.23 -10.62 5.47
CA CYS A 110 0.76 -11.63 5.09
C CYS A 110 1.55 -12.15 6.31
N LEU A 111 1.94 -11.29 7.24
CA LEU A 111 2.62 -11.69 8.47
C LEU A 111 1.69 -12.50 9.41
N GLU A 112 0.43 -12.09 9.53
CA GLU A 112 -0.58 -12.76 10.36
C GLU A 112 -1.15 -14.04 9.69
N GLY A 113 -0.94 -14.23 8.39
CA GLY A 113 -1.58 -15.29 7.61
C GLY A 113 -3.10 -15.15 7.55
N SER A 114 -3.61 -13.91 7.52
CA SER A 114 -5.04 -13.59 7.59
C SER A 114 -5.54 -12.91 6.31
N ASP A 115 -6.86 -12.87 6.10
CA ASP A 115 -7.44 -12.16 4.97
C ASP A 115 -7.30 -10.62 5.14
N PRO A 116 -6.74 -9.90 4.16
CA PRO A 116 -6.44 -8.47 4.29
C PRO A 116 -7.68 -7.61 4.40
N VAL A 117 -8.80 -7.99 3.76
CA VAL A 117 -10.06 -7.26 3.85
C VAL A 117 -10.66 -7.41 5.25
N ARG A 118 -10.62 -8.62 5.81
CA ARG A 118 -11.07 -8.88 7.20
C ARG A 118 -10.18 -8.17 8.22
N LEU A 119 -8.86 -8.14 8.01
CA LEU A 119 -7.93 -7.40 8.87
C LEU A 119 -8.22 -5.90 8.83
N PHE A 120 -8.44 -5.35 7.63
CA PHE A 120 -8.85 -3.95 7.46
C PHE A 120 -10.15 -3.64 8.21
N ASP A 121 -11.20 -4.40 7.94
CA ASP A 121 -12.52 -4.20 8.55
C ASP A 121 -12.44 -4.32 10.09
N LYS A 122 -11.61 -5.23 10.61
CA LYS A 122 -11.32 -5.36 12.05
C LYS A 122 -10.64 -4.09 12.60
N ARG A 123 -9.58 -3.58 11.97
CA ARG A 123 -8.85 -2.38 12.44
C ARG A 123 -9.71 -1.13 12.37
N VAL A 124 -10.51 -0.97 11.31
CA VAL A 124 -11.45 0.16 11.16
C VAL A 124 -12.55 0.13 12.23
N ASN A 125 -12.98 -1.06 12.66
CA ASN A 125 -14.05 -1.23 13.64
C ASN A 125 -13.57 -1.48 15.08
N ALA A 126 -12.26 -1.48 15.32
CA ALA A 126 -11.70 -1.60 16.65
C ALA A 126 -12.26 -0.48 17.56
N LYS A 127 -12.68 -0.87 18.76
CA LYS A 127 -13.11 0.10 19.77
C LYS A 127 -11.89 0.90 20.21
N ARG A 128 -12.07 2.21 20.33
CA ARG A 128 -11.04 3.10 20.87
C ARG A 128 -10.79 2.73 22.33
N GLU A 129 -9.53 2.69 22.72
CA GLU A 129 -9.18 2.56 24.13
C GLU A 129 -9.69 3.81 24.88
N PRO A 130 -10.41 3.63 26.01
CA PRO A 130 -10.88 4.75 26.80
C PRO A 130 -9.70 5.63 27.22
N GLY A 131 -9.74 6.92 26.86
CA GLY A 131 -8.69 7.90 27.20
C GLY A 131 -7.60 8.08 26.15
N TYR A 132 -7.56 7.28 25.08
CA TYR A 132 -6.63 7.53 23.98
C TYR A 132 -7.02 8.81 23.21
N VAL A 133 -6.10 9.77 23.18
CA VAL A 133 -6.22 11.03 22.43
C VAL A 133 -5.12 11.05 21.39
N PHE A 134 -5.51 11.11 20.11
CA PHE A 134 -4.57 11.19 19.01
C PHE A 134 -4.22 12.65 18.72
N ASP A 135 -2.92 12.97 18.69
CA ASP A 135 -2.47 14.31 18.34
C ASP A 135 -2.53 14.51 16.81
N LYS A 136 -3.36 15.45 16.38
CA LYS A 136 -3.51 15.78 14.96
C LYS A 136 -2.31 16.54 14.41
N ALA A 137 -1.49 17.17 15.25
CA ALA A 137 -0.31 17.91 14.79
C ALA A 137 0.70 16.98 14.09
N VAL A 138 0.76 15.71 14.51
CA VAL A 138 1.61 14.68 13.91
C VAL A 138 1.27 14.45 12.43
N LEU A 139 0.00 14.60 12.04
CA LEU A 139 -0.42 14.45 10.64
C LEU A 139 0.13 15.55 9.73
N LEU A 140 0.41 16.73 10.27
CA LEU A 140 1.01 17.85 9.52
C LEU A 140 2.50 17.62 9.28
N GLN A 141 3.19 16.96 10.21
CA GLN A 141 4.62 16.66 10.12
C GLN A 141 4.90 15.40 9.30
N TYR A 142 3.96 14.45 9.27
CA TYR A 142 4.09 13.25 8.45
C TYR A 142 4.40 13.63 7.00
N ASN A 143 5.18 12.83 6.28
CA ASN A 143 5.44 13.01 4.84
C ASN A 143 5.22 11.70 4.08
N HIS A 144 4.32 11.68 3.09
CA HIS A 144 4.07 10.47 2.28
C HIS A 144 5.16 10.20 1.22
N MET A 145 6.04 11.17 1.01
CA MET A 145 7.05 11.21 -0.05
C MET A 145 8.47 11.40 0.52
N SER A 146 8.70 11.04 1.79
CA SER A 146 10.06 10.88 2.30
C SER A 146 10.66 9.62 1.66
N PHE A 147 11.71 9.80 0.87
CA PHE A 147 12.47 8.70 0.28
C PHE A 147 13.84 8.62 0.93
N GLY A 148 14.42 7.42 1.00
CA GLY A 148 15.84 7.27 1.26
C GLY A 148 16.64 8.04 0.20
N GLY A 149 17.38 9.06 0.63
CA GLY A 149 18.26 9.85 -0.22
C GLY A 149 19.59 9.15 -0.48
N ALA A 150 20.48 9.83 -1.21
CA ALA A 150 21.89 9.48 -1.19
C ALA A 150 22.39 9.53 0.28
N PRO A 151 23.41 8.73 0.64
CA PRO A 151 24.05 8.84 1.94
C PRO A 151 24.42 10.31 2.22
N VAL A 152 23.96 10.83 3.35
CA VAL A 152 24.29 12.19 3.78
C VAL A 152 25.69 12.14 4.37
N GLU A 153 26.61 12.90 3.78
CA GLU A 153 27.95 13.12 4.32
C GLU A 153 27.87 14.32 5.27
N VAL A 154 28.42 14.14 6.47
CA VAL A 154 28.49 15.17 7.52
C VAL A 154 29.95 15.49 7.80
N GLU A 155 30.25 16.77 7.99
CA GLU A 155 31.62 17.22 8.24
C GLU A 155 31.97 17.18 9.74
N THR A 156 30.96 17.24 10.61
CA THR A 156 31.13 17.30 12.07
C THR A 156 30.31 16.24 12.79
N GLU A 157 30.78 15.85 13.97
CA GLU A 157 30.06 14.90 14.85
C GLU A 157 28.75 15.52 15.37
N GLU A 158 28.73 16.82 15.68
CA GLU A 158 27.53 17.54 16.13
C GLU A 158 26.41 17.52 15.07
N GLU A 159 26.75 17.74 13.80
CA GLU A 159 25.81 17.64 12.68
C GLU A 159 25.27 16.21 12.52
N ALA A 160 26.13 15.20 12.70
CA ALA A 160 25.71 13.80 12.68
C ALA A 160 24.67 13.51 13.77
N GLU A 161 24.91 13.99 14.99
CA GLU A 161 24.00 13.84 16.13
C GLU A 161 22.66 14.54 15.89
N GLU A 162 22.67 15.75 15.33
CA GLU A 162 21.44 16.49 15.00
C GLU A 162 20.58 15.76 13.96
N LEU A 163 21.21 15.22 12.90
CA LEU A 163 20.51 14.43 11.90
C LEU A 163 19.93 13.13 12.48
N MET A 164 20.67 12.46 13.37
CA MET A 164 20.17 11.27 14.06
C MET A 164 18.94 11.62 14.92
N LEU A 165 19.02 12.70 15.69
CA LEU A 165 17.90 13.16 16.51
C LEU A 165 16.67 13.52 15.67
N GLN A 166 16.87 14.13 14.50
CA GLN A 166 15.76 14.43 13.60
C GLN A 166 15.15 13.16 13.00
N ASN A 167 15.96 12.18 12.62
CA ASN A 167 15.50 10.88 12.12
C ASN A 167 14.68 10.12 13.17
N ASP A 168 15.12 10.15 14.44
CA ASP A 168 14.39 9.52 15.54
C ASP A 168 13.02 10.18 15.76
N LYS A 169 12.94 11.52 15.66
CA LYS A 169 11.66 12.26 15.73
C LYS A 169 10.74 11.90 14.57
N ASP A 170 11.26 11.86 13.35
CA ASP A 170 10.48 11.51 12.16
C ASP A 170 9.97 10.07 12.23
N SER A 171 10.82 9.15 12.72
CA SER A 171 10.46 7.75 12.96
C SER A 171 9.36 7.60 14.02
N ALA A 172 9.46 8.33 15.12
CA ALA A 172 8.42 8.33 16.17
C ALA A 172 7.08 8.88 15.65
N ASN A 173 7.12 9.97 14.88
CA ASN A 173 5.94 10.52 14.21
C ASN A 173 5.30 9.50 13.25
N GLU A 174 6.12 8.78 12.47
CA GLU A 174 5.64 7.75 11.56
C GLU A 174 5.01 6.57 12.29
N GLU A 175 5.62 6.09 13.37
CA GLU A 175 5.08 5.04 14.22
C GLU A 175 3.71 5.43 14.80
N GLU A 176 3.57 6.67 15.29
CA GLU A 176 2.31 7.16 15.84
C GLU A 176 1.20 7.21 14.78
N VAL A 177 1.49 7.71 13.58
CA VAL A 177 0.52 7.78 12.47
C VAL A 177 0.09 6.38 12.01
N LEU A 178 1.03 5.46 11.84
CA LEU A 178 0.76 4.12 11.29
C LEU A 178 0.10 3.17 12.30
N SER A 179 0.34 3.38 13.60
CA SER A 179 -0.27 2.60 14.68
C SER A 179 -1.66 3.12 15.08
N ALA A 180 -1.97 4.38 14.79
CA ALA A 180 -3.22 5.00 15.17
C ALA A 180 -4.44 4.33 14.50
N PRO A 181 -5.60 4.32 15.18
CA PRO A 181 -6.84 3.80 14.61
C PRO A 181 -7.19 4.48 13.26
N PRO A 182 -7.46 3.73 12.17
CA PRO A 182 -7.60 4.30 10.84
C PRO A 182 -8.66 5.41 10.71
N LYS A 183 -9.74 5.35 11.50
CA LYS A 183 -10.82 6.36 11.49
C LYS A 183 -10.38 7.74 12.02
N LEU A 184 -9.27 7.82 12.75
CA LEU A 184 -8.70 9.06 13.27
C LEU A 184 -7.75 9.73 12.27
N VAL A 185 -7.03 8.92 11.50
CA VAL A 185 -6.00 9.36 10.56
C VAL A 185 -6.56 9.62 9.18
N TYR A 186 -7.46 8.77 8.71
CA TYR A 186 -7.92 8.74 7.32
C TYR A 186 -9.39 9.12 7.18
N ASN A 187 -9.71 9.84 6.10
CA ASN A 187 -11.08 10.20 5.79
C ASN A 187 -11.85 9.03 5.15
N ARG A 188 -13.15 9.22 4.91
CA ARG A 188 -14.02 8.17 4.34
C ARG A 188 -13.59 7.74 2.93
N PHE A 189 -13.09 8.68 2.12
CA PHE A 189 -12.60 8.38 0.77
C PHE A 189 -11.43 7.41 0.82
N VAL A 190 -10.42 7.70 1.64
CA VAL A 190 -9.24 6.83 1.78
C VAL A 190 -9.64 5.45 2.29
N LEU A 191 -10.47 5.37 3.33
CA LEU A 191 -10.91 4.08 3.88
C LEU A 191 -11.68 3.25 2.85
N ARG A 192 -12.55 3.87 2.03
CA ARG A 192 -13.26 3.20 0.94
C ARG A 192 -12.29 2.71 -0.12
N PHE A 193 -11.42 3.59 -0.60
CA PHE A 193 -10.49 3.28 -1.69
C PHE A 193 -9.48 2.20 -1.30
N THR A 194 -8.95 2.24 -0.07
CA THR A 194 -8.13 1.16 0.49
C THR A 194 -8.87 -0.17 0.48
N ARG A 195 -10.13 -0.20 0.95
CA ARG A 195 -10.93 -1.43 0.98
C ARG A 195 -11.14 -2.01 -0.41
N ASP A 196 -11.51 -1.16 -1.38
CA ASP A 196 -11.73 -1.57 -2.76
C ASP A 196 -10.46 -2.15 -3.38
N MET A 197 -9.30 -1.57 -3.08
CA MET A 197 -8.01 -2.07 -3.56
C MET A 197 -7.64 -3.43 -2.93
N LEU A 198 -7.90 -3.62 -1.63
CA LEU A 198 -7.67 -4.91 -0.96
C LEU A 198 -8.60 -6.00 -1.48
N VAL A 199 -9.88 -5.68 -1.75
CA VAL A 199 -10.83 -6.62 -2.38
C VAL A 199 -10.33 -7.02 -3.76
N ALA A 200 -9.93 -6.05 -4.59
CA ALA A 200 -9.38 -6.33 -5.92
C ALA A 200 -8.12 -7.22 -5.88
N VAL A 201 -7.27 -7.06 -4.86
CA VAL A 201 -6.11 -7.94 -4.64
C VAL A 201 -6.55 -9.37 -4.33
N VAL A 202 -7.50 -9.56 -3.41
CA VAL A 202 -7.99 -10.90 -3.02
C VAL A 202 -8.67 -11.59 -4.20
N ASP A 203 -9.52 -10.87 -4.94
CA ASP A 203 -10.27 -11.42 -6.08
C ASP A 203 -9.35 -11.97 -7.18
N ARG A 204 -8.20 -11.32 -7.42
CA ARG A 204 -7.25 -11.68 -8.48
C ARG A 204 -5.96 -12.30 -7.97
N TRP A 205 -5.92 -12.69 -6.70
CA TRP A 205 -4.70 -13.16 -6.02
C TRP A 205 -3.98 -14.25 -6.81
N ASN A 206 -4.71 -15.31 -7.20
CA ASN A 206 -4.13 -16.45 -7.90
C ASN A 206 -3.53 -16.09 -9.26
N ASP A 207 -4.16 -15.16 -9.99
CA ASP A 207 -3.66 -14.69 -11.28
C ASP A 207 -2.38 -13.86 -11.09
N HIS A 208 -2.37 -12.99 -10.09
CA HIS A 208 -1.18 -12.21 -9.73
C HIS A 208 -0.02 -13.11 -9.30
N VAL A 209 -0.24 -14.10 -8.44
CA VAL A 209 0.82 -15.05 -8.00
C VAL A 209 1.42 -15.76 -9.21
N ARG A 210 0.58 -16.27 -10.13
CA ARG A 210 1.05 -16.93 -11.36
C ARG A 210 1.82 -16.01 -12.28
N PHE A 211 1.46 -14.73 -12.32
CA PHE A 211 2.16 -13.75 -13.14
C PHE A 211 3.49 -13.34 -12.50
N ILE A 212 3.47 -13.03 -11.21
CA ILE A 212 4.64 -12.66 -10.40
C ILE A 212 5.70 -13.77 -10.48
N ASP A 213 5.32 -15.03 -10.29
CA ASP A 213 6.24 -16.16 -10.37
C ASP A 213 6.97 -16.27 -11.73
N LYS A 214 6.37 -15.77 -12.82
CA LYS A 214 7.00 -15.74 -14.14
C LYS A 214 8.00 -14.59 -14.31
N ILE A 215 7.71 -13.43 -13.74
CA ILE A 215 8.43 -12.18 -14.05
C ILE A 215 9.51 -11.80 -13.02
N ILE A 216 9.38 -12.22 -11.76
CA ILE A 216 10.29 -11.78 -10.71
C ILE A 216 11.67 -12.42 -10.88
N PRO A 217 12.75 -11.73 -10.50
CA PRO A 217 14.08 -12.28 -10.63
C PRO A 217 14.28 -13.48 -9.70
N GLN A 218 15.15 -14.41 -10.08
CA GLN A 218 15.32 -15.68 -9.39
C GLN A 218 15.69 -15.51 -7.91
N ASN A 219 16.54 -14.53 -7.58
CA ASN A 219 16.93 -14.23 -6.20
C ASN A 219 15.74 -13.83 -5.29
N TRP A 220 14.62 -13.34 -5.85
CA TRP A 220 13.40 -13.09 -5.08
C TRP A 220 12.57 -14.36 -4.89
N LYS A 221 12.65 -15.31 -5.82
CA LYS A 221 12.01 -16.62 -5.71
C LYS A 221 12.69 -17.51 -4.69
N ASP A 222 14.00 -17.36 -4.56
CA ASP A 222 14.80 -18.13 -3.61
C ASP A 222 14.52 -17.70 -2.16
N GLU A 223 14.24 -16.40 -1.93
CA GLU A 223 13.97 -15.83 -0.60
C GLU A 223 12.70 -14.96 -0.56
N PRO A 224 11.51 -15.53 -0.78
CA PRO A 224 10.28 -14.75 -0.86
C PRO A 224 9.83 -14.19 0.48
N ALA A 225 10.17 -14.87 1.58
CA ALA A 225 9.89 -14.41 2.94
C ALA A 225 10.62 -13.10 3.28
N ALA A 226 11.77 -12.85 2.64
CA ALA A 226 12.52 -11.60 2.78
C ALA A 226 12.00 -10.48 1.86
N ARG A 227 10.99 -10.75 1.03
CA ARG A 227 10.50 -9.85 -0.03
C ARG A 227 8.99 -9.58 0.03
N ILE A 228 8.38 -9.78 1.21
CA ILE A 228 6.93 -9.67 1.38
C ILE A 228 6.44 -8.27 0.99
N LEU A 229 7.15 -7.21 1.40
CA LEU A 229 6.77 -5.82 1.05
C LEU A 229 6.79 -5.59 -0.45
N GLU A 230 7.85 -5.99 -1.15
CA GLU A 230 7.96 -5.84 -2.60
C GLU A 230 6.86 -6.61 -3.33
N LEU A 231 6.53 -7.82 -2.87
CA LEU A 231 5.45 -8.63 -3.43
C LEU A 231 4.08 -7.99 -3.17
N CYS A 232 3.83 -7.46 -1.98
CA CYS A 232 2.60 -6.71 -1.67
C CYS A 232 2.43 -5.50 -2.60
N ILE A 233 3.49 -4.74 -2.88
CA ILE A 233 3.46 -3.61 -3.81
C ILE A 233 3.08 -4.08 -5.22
N LEU A 234 3.65 -5.20 -5.70
CA LEU A 234 3.30 -5.76 -7.00
C LEU A 234 1.82 -6.16 -7.07
N HIS A 235 1.32 -6.88 -6.06
CA HIS A 235 -0.09 -7.28 -6.00
C HIS A 235 -1.04 -6.09 -6.02
N LEU A 236 -0.78 -5.05 -5.22
CA LEU A 236 -1.61 -3.84 -5.17
C LEU A 236 -1.59 -3.10 -6.51
N ALA A 237 -0.42 -2.93 -7.12
CA ALA A 237 -0.30 -2.24 -8.41
C ALA A 237 -0.98 -3.02 -9.55
N MET A 238 -0.83 -4.35 -9.61
CA MET A 238 -1.53 -5.18 -10.59
C MET A 238 -3.05 -5.15 -10.38
N ALA A 239 -3.51 -5.19 -9.14
CA ALA A 239 -4.93 -5.04 -8.82
C ALA A 239 -5.46 -3.68 -9.28
N GLU A 240 -4.76 -2.59 -8.96
CA GLU A 240 -5.19 -1.24 -9.35
C GLU A 240 -5.21 -1.07 -10.87
N ILE A 241 -4.18 -1.54 -11.60
CA ILE A 241 -4.13 -1.49 -13.08
C ILE A 241 -5.32 -2.21 -13.72
N THR A 242 -5.82 -3.27 -13.09
CA THR A 242 -6.82 -4.13 -13.72
C THR A 242 -8.24 -3.91 -13.23
N ALA A 243 -8.42 -3.44 -12.00
CA ALA A 243 -9.72 -3.17 -11.41
C ALA A 243 -10.15 -1.69 -11.53
N THR A 244 -9.20 -0.76 -11.71
CA THR A 244 -9.49 0.68 -11.74
C THR A 244 -9.22 1.29 -13.11
N GLY A 245 -9.89 2.42 -13.39
CA GLY A 245 -9.61 3.24 -14.58
C GLY A 245 -8.36 4.11 -14.47
N THR A 246 -7.55 3.95 -13.42
CA THR A 246 -6.32 4.74 -13.24
C THR A 246 -5.32 4.40 -14.35
N ARG A 247 -4.77 5.42 -15.00
CA ARG A 247 -3.75 5.22 -16.04
C ARG A 247 -2.59 4.42 -15.46
N HIS A 248 -2.21 3.33 -16.11
CA HIS A 248 -1.16 2.43 -15.61
C HIS A 248 0.17 3.14 -15.33
N GLN A 249 0.49 4.23 -16.04
CA GLN A 249 1.70 5.04 -15.77
C GLN A 249 1.68 5.64 -14.36
N ILE A 250 0.52 6.12 -13.89
CA ILE A 250 0.35 6.68 -12.55
C ILE A 250 0.54 5.57 -11.52
N VAL A 251 -0.11 4.42 -11.72
CA VAL A 251 0.00 3.28 -10.80
C VAL A 251 1.45 2.78 -10.68
N ILE A 252 2.17 2.69 -11.80
CA ILE A 252 3.59 2.29 -11.82
C ILE A 252 4.44 3.29 -11.04
N ASN A 253 4.28 4.60 -11.26
CA ASN A 253 5.06 5.62 -10.55
C ASN A 253 4.77 5.56 -9.04
N GLU A 254 3.50 5.42 -8.66
CA GLU A 254 3.08 5.29 -7.26
C GLU A 254 3.67 4.05 -6.58
N ALA A 255 3.69 2.91 -7.27
CA ALA A 255 4.30 1.67 -6.79
C ALA A 255 5.82 1.81 -6.62
N VAL A 256 6.49 2.48 -7.56
CA VAL A 256 7.93 2.77 -7.47
C VAL A 256 8.22 3.70 -6.30
N ASP A 257 7.39 4.70 -6.06
CA ASP A 257 7.54 5.60 -4.94
C ASP A 257 7.24 4.91 -3.61
N LEU A 258 6.29 3.98 -3.53
CA LEU A 258 6.13 3.13 -2.34
C LEU A 258 7.38 2.28 -2.10
N ALA A 259 7.97 1.72 -3.16
CA ALA A 259 9.19 0.92 -3.06
C ALA A 259 10.40 1.73 -2.58
N LYS A 260 10.57 2.98 -3.04
CA LYS A 260 11.64 3.87 -2.55
C LYS A 260 11.50 4.20 -1.06
N ARG A 261 10.26 4.18 -0.56
CA ARG A 261 9.95 4.56 0.82
C ARG A 261 10.08 3.38 1.78
N PHE A 262 9.57 2.21 1.39
CA PHE A 262 9.47 1.05 2.30
C PHE A 262 10.42 -0.10 1.98
N CYS A 263 11.12 -0.04 0.84
CA CYS A 263 12.02 -1.11 0.41
C CYS A 263 13.43 -0.58 0.16
N ASP A 264 14.39 -1.49 0.15
CA ASP A 264 15.81 -1.17 -0.01
C ASP A 264 16.39 -1.62 -1.35
N GLY A 265 17.56 -1.07 -1.67
CA GLY A 265 18.40 -1.49 -2.78
C GLY A 265 17.73 -1.37 -4.15
N CYS A 266 17.71 -2.46 -4.91
CA CYS A 266 17.22 -2.47 -6.29
C CYS A 266 15.70 -2.61 -6.42
N ALA A 267 14.93 -2.69 -5.32
CA ALA A 267 13.49 -2.93 -5.35
C ALA A 267 12.70 -1.96 -6.24
N PRO A 268 12.91 -0.63 -6.20
CA PRO A 268 12.17 0.30 -7.06
C PRO A 268 12.38 0.02 -8.56
N ARG A 269 13.61 -0.35 -8.95
CA ARG A 269 13.95 -0.69 -10.34
C ARG A 269 13.31 -2.01 -10.76
N VAL A 270 13.36 -3.03 -9.90
CA VAL A 270 12.77 -4.35 -10.19
C VAL A 270 11.25 -4.26 -10.32
N ILE A 271 10.59 -3.55 -9.39
CA ILE A 271 9.13 -3.34 -9.41
C ILE A 271 8.69 -2.62 -10.69
N ASN A 272 9.40 -1.55 -11.08
CA ASN A 272 9.13 -0.85 -12.34
C ASN A 272 9.23 -1.79 -13.55
N GLY A 273 10.27 -2.63 -13.60
CA GLY A 273 10.45 -3.62 -14.68
C GLY A 273 9.31 -4.64 -14.73
N CYS A 274 8.96 -5.21 -13.58
CA CYS A 274 7.88 -6.19 -13.43
C CYS A 274 6.53 -5.64 -13.91
N LEU A 275 6.16 -4.43 -13.47
CA LEU A 275 4.89 -3.82 -13.83
C LEU A 275 4.83 -3.40 -15.31
N ARG A 276 5.95 -2.98 -15.91
CA ARG A 276 6.00 -2.72 -17.35
C ARG A 276 5.78 -3.98 -18.17
N THR A 277 6.34 -5.12 -17.74
CA THR A 277 6.06 -6.42 -18.37
C THR A 277 4.60 -6.81 -18.21
N PHE A 278 4.04 -6.63 -17.00
CA PHE A 278 2.61 -6.87 -16.75
C PHE A 278 1.69 -6.09 -17.69
N VAL A 279 1.92 -4.79 -17.86
CA VAL A 279 1.08 -3.96 -18.74
C VAL A 279 1.20 -4.39 -20.21
N LYS A 280 2.37 -4.85 -20.66
CA LYS A 280 2.54 -5.36 -22.04
C LYS A 280 1.73 -6.62 -22.29
N ASP A 281 1.70 -7.53 -21.33
CA ASP A 281 0.98 -8.80 -21.44
C ASP A 281 -0.53 -8.63 -21.21
N TYR A 282 -0.91 -7.68 -20.35
CA TYR A 282 -2.31 -7.38 -20.01
C TYR A 282 -3.04 -6.55 -21.09
N ASN A 283 -2.35 -6.10 -22.14
CA ASN A 283 -2.93 -5.23 -23.16
C ASN A 283 -4.26 -5.83 -23.68
N PRO A 284 -5.43 -5.20 -23.42
CA PRO A 284 -6.76 -5.83 -23.54
C PRO A 284 -7.14 -6.22 -24.97
N VAL A 285 -6.30 -5.85 -25.94
CA VAL A 285 -6.42 -6.25 -27.35
C VAL A 285 -6.18 -7.76 -27.55
N ASN A 286 -5.50 -8.45 -26.63
CA ASN A 286 -5.25 -9.90 -26.75
C ASN A 286 -6.37 -10.79 -26.17
N SER A 287 -7.30 -10.23 -25.39
CA SER A 287 -8.47 -10.96 -24.86
C SER A 287 -9.69 -10.95 -25.80
N ALA A 288 -9.62 -10.21 -26.92
CA ALA A 288 -10.67 -10.13 -27.93
C ALA A 288 -10.18 -10.64 -29.29
N ARG A 289 -9.81 -11.93 -29.39
CA ARG A 289 -9.83 -12.62 -30.69
C ARG A 289 -11.17 -13.36 -30.81
N PRO A 290 -12.04 -12.99 -31.77
CA PRO A 290 -13.25 -13.75 -32.03
C PRO A 290 -12.89 -15.17 -32.47
N LEU A 291 -13.64 -16.16 -31.98
CA LEU A 291 -13.64 -17.52 -32.51
C LEU A 291 -14.02 -17.46 -33.99
N GLU A 292 -13.03 -17.53 -34.89
CA GLU A 292 -13.29 -17.87 -36.28
C GLU A 292 -13.76 -19.33 -36.30
N MET A 293 -15.06 -19.52 -36.51
CA MET A 293 -15.57 -20.85 -36.86
C MET A 293 -15.13 -21.19 -38.29
N PRO A 294 -14.66 -22.42 -38.53
CA PRO A 294 -14.35 -22.88 -39.87
C PRO A 294 -15.64 -22.94 -40.70
N LYS A 295 -15.65 -22.25 -41.83
CA LYS A 295 -16.67 -22.45 -42.87
C LYS A 295 -16.42 -23.83 -43.50
N ALA A 296 -17.37 -24.72 -43.33
CA ALA A 296 -17.56 -25.89 -44.20
C ALA A 296 -18.40 -25.49 -45.41
#